data_AF-X0A8T5-F1
#
_entry.id   AF-X0A8T5-F1
#
_cell.length_a   1.000
_cell.length_b   1.000
_cell.length_c   1.000
_cell.angle_alpha   90.00
_cell.angle_beta   90.00
_cell.angle_gamma   90.00
#
_symmetry.space_group_name_H-M   'P 1'
#
loop_
_entity.id
_entity.type
_entity.pdbx_description
1 polymer ?
#
loop_
_entity_poly.entity_id
_entity_poly.type
_entity_poly.pdbx_seq_one_letter_code
_entity_poly.pdbx_strand_id
1 'polypeptide(L)'
;MAQAPVQTLHRDPQLFYWILIPITIVMVLTGVLRHYASVLMATAPKKQDEKAMREQRFLARGVALRTNHHVLSQRAFESRRDTLTTNYEAGTYLKEPDRKGQPPANPLSDPSAMDGMMGMMKNNMAMIIPNTLIMSWINAFFSGYVIMKLPFPITIKFKSMLQAGVQTREMDPRWMSSISWYFLCIFGLQFVYVFLLGSDNAASQVAQQMQAQQMPNPMMGGPGQDPHKQFVAEIENLNVVEHYSVLDNVEERLLAGIKS
;
A
#
# COMPACT_ATOMS: atom_id res chain seq x y z
N MET A 1 2.86 -9.77 -42.08
CA MET A 1 3.51 -9.14 -40.92
C MET A 1 4.92 -8.77 -41.34
N ALA A 2 5.21 -7.49 -41.58
CA ALA A 2 6.54 -7.06 -42.00
C ALA A 2 7.52 -7.23 -40.83
N GLN A 3 8.56 -8.04 -41.03
CA GLN A 3 9.67 -8.18 -40.09
C GLN A 3 10.36 -6.81 -40.04
N ALA A 4 10.22 -6.09 -38.93
CA ALA A 4 10.96 -4.83 -38.75
C ALA A 4 12.46 -5.14 -38.93
N PRO A 5 13.20 -4.33 -39.73
CA PRO A 5 14.62 -4.56 -39.95
C PRO A 5 15.33 -4.67 -38.59
N VAL A 6 16.21 -5.65 -38.45
CA VAL A 6 16.96 -5.86 -37.20
C VAL A 6 17.89 -4.65 -37.03
N GLN A 7 17.41 -3.64 -36.31
CA GLN A 7 18.22 -2.47 -35.99
C GLN A 7 19.38 -2.94 -35.13
N THR A 8 20.61 -2.75 -35.62
CA THR A 8 21.87 -2.98 -34.92
C THR A 8 22.56 -1.64 -34.70
N LEU A 9 22.35 -1.05 -33.52
CA LEU A 9 23.11 0.14 -33.11
C LEU A 9 24.49 -0.32 -32.61
N HIS A 10 25.55 0.09 -33.30
CA HIS A 10 26.91 -0.05 -32.77
C HIS A 10 27.09 0.92 -31.61
N ARG A 11 27.42 0.38 -30.44
CA ARG A 11 27.58 1.12 -29.20
C ARG A 11 28.94 0.85 -28.63
N ASP A 12 29.48 1.84 -27.92
CA ASP A 12 30.67 1.65 -27.10
C ASP A 12 30.36 0.70 -25.94
N PRO A 13 31.01 -0.49 -25.88
CA PRO A 13 30.82 -1.43 -24.78
C PRO A 13 31.24 -0.84 -23.42
N GLN A 14 32.12 0.16 -23.40
CA GLN A 14 32.61 0.78 -22.18
C GLN A 14 31.48 1.58 -21.49
N LEU A 15 30.67 2.32 -22.25
CA LEU A 15 29.51 3.07 -21.73
C LEU A 15 28.51 2.17 -20.99
N PHE A 16 28.38 0.90 -21.39
CA PHE A 16 27.51 -0.05 -20.70
C PHE A 16 27.93 -0.23 -19.24
N TYR A 17 29.21 -0.53 -18.99
CA TYR A 17 29.71 -0.76 -17.64
C TYR A 17 29.73 0.51 -16.80
N TRP A 18 30.13 1.65 -17.39
CA TRP A 18 30.21 2.94 -16.70
C TRP A 18 28.86 3.57 -16.37
N ILE A 19 27.77 3.14 -17.01
CA ILE A 19 26.43 3.64 -16.70
C ILE A 19 25.67 2.62 -15.84
N LEU A 20 25.71 1.33 -16.20
CA LEU A 20 24.92 0.29 -15.55
C LEU A 20 25.38 0.06 -14.10
N ILE A 21 26.68 -0.15 -13.89
CA ILE A 21 27.23 -0.47 -12.58
C ILE A 21 26.99 0.69 -11.60
N PRO A 22 27.33 1.95 -11.91
CA PRO A 22 27.10 3.05 -10.97
C PRO A 22 25.63 3.26 -10.65
N ILE A 23 24.73 3.17 -11.63
CA ILE A 23 23.28 3.29 -11.36
C ILE A 23 22.83 2.18 -10.41
N THR A 24 23.22 0.91 -10.65
CA THR A 24 22.83 -0.19 -9.75
C THR A 24 23.37 -0.02 -8.33
N ILE A 25 24.63 0.38 -8.16
CA ILE A 25 25.25 0.59 -6.85
C ILE A 25 24.57 1.74 -6.11
N VAL A 26 24.38 2.89 -6.77
CA VAL A 26 23.69 4.04 -6.18
C VAL A 26 22.27 3.66 -5.77
N MET A 27 21.56 2.89 -6.60
CA MET A 27 20.21 2.41 -6.25
C MET A 27 20.21 1.56 -5.00
N VAL A 28 21.11 0.58 -4.90
CA VAL A 28 21.20 -0.27 -3.70
C VAL A 28 21.55 0.55 -2.47
N LEU A 29 22.57 1.41 -2.54
CA LEU A 29 23.00 2.24 -1.41
C LEU A 29 21.93 3.23 -0.96
N THR A 30 21.25 3.88 -1.90
CA THR A 30 20.15 4.81 -1.59
C THR A 30 18.94 4.07 -0.99
N GLY A 31 18.64 2.86 -1.45
CA GLY A 31 17.62 2.00 -0.85
C GLY A 31 17.93 1.61 0.60
N VAL A 32 19.19 1.23 0.87
CA VAL A 32 19.67 0.91 2.23
C VAL A 32 19.64 2.15 3.13
N LEU A 33 20.19 3.27 2.66
CA LEU A 33 20.20 4.54 3.39
C LEU A 33 18.78 5.00 3.72
N ARG A 34 17.86 4.89 2.75
CA ARG A 34 16.44 5.20 2.95
C ARG A 34 15.82 4.32 4.02
N HIS A 35 16.09 3.02 4.01
CA HIS A 35 15.56 2.13 5.04
C HIS A 35 15.99 2.56 6.44
N TYR A 36 17.28 2.80 6.65
CA TYR A 36 17.77 3.27 7.95
C TYR A 36 17.25 4.67 8.29
N ALA A 37 17.18 5.59 7.32
CA ALA A 37 16.60 6.91 7.53
C ALA A 37 15.11 6.83 7.92
N SER A 38 14.34 5.92 7.31
CA SER A 38 12.94 5.68 7.64
C SER A 38 12.79 5.08 9.04
N VAL A 39 13.66 4.15 9.44
CA VAL A 39 13.66 3.57 10.79
C VAL A 39 14.01 4.64 11.83
N LEU A 40 14.97 5.52 11.53
CA LEU A 40 15.36 6.62 12.43
C LEU A 40 14.30 7.73 12.49
N MET A 41 13.58 7.97 11.40
CA MET A 41 12.49 8.95 11.34
C MET A 41 11.15 8.39 11.84
N ALA A 42 11.05 7.07 12.05
CA ALA A 42 9.89 6.45 12.65
C ALA A 42 9.72 6.98 14.07
N THR A 43 8.74 7.85 14.26
CA THR A 43 8.35 8.33 15.58
C THR A 43 7.84 7.15 16.40
N ALA A 44 8.23 7.07 17.67
CA ALA A 44 7.63 6.12 18.61
C ALA A 44 6.09 6.23 18.52
N PRO A 45 5.36 5.09 18.49
CA PRO A 45 3.90 5.13 18.38
C PRO A 45 3.35 5.99 19.52
N LYS A 46 2.72 7.11 19.16
CA LYS A 46 2.10 8.00 20.15
C LYS A 46 1.09 7.19 20.93
N LYS A 47 1.06 7.37 22.25
CA LYS A 47 0.03 6.78 23.11
C LYS A 47 -1.32 7.30 22.59
N GLN A 48 -2.09 6.41 21.96
CA GLN A 48 -3.44 6.72 21.54
C GLN A 48 -4.26 7.03 22.79
N ASP A 49 -5.14 8.03 22.68
CA ASP A 49 -6.08 8.35 23.75
C ASP A 49 -6.97 7.12 24.06
N GLU A 50 -7.14 6.81 25.34
CA GLU A 50 -7.82 5.59 25.80
C GLU A 50 -9.26 5.52 25.26
N LYS A 51 -9.93 6.67 25.17
CA LYS A 51 -11.28 6.78 24.63
C LYS A 51 -11.35 6.54 23.13
N ALA A 52 -10.36 7.02 22.37
CA ALA A 52 -10.26 6.77 20.92
C ALA A 52 -9.93 5.30 20.64
N MET A 53 -9.03 4.70 21.42
CA MET A 53 -8.71 3.28 21.31
C MET A 53 -9.94 2.43 21.67
N ARG A 54 -10.69 2.80 22.70
CA ARG A 54 -11.95 2.15 23.06
C ARG A 54 -12.92 2.15 21.87
N GLU A 55 -13.16 3.32 21.27
CA GLU A 55 -14.04 3.48 20.11
C GLU A 55 -13.63 2.56 18.94
N GLN A 56 -12.35 2.58 18.56
CA GLN A 56 -11.81 1.74 17.50
C GLN A 56 -11.94 0.24 17.81
N ARG A 57 -11.62 -0.18 19.05
CA ARG A 57 -11.66 -1.59 19.45
C ARG A 57 -13.10 -2.11 19.50
N PHE A 58 -14.06 -1.29 19.92
CA PHE A 58 -15.47 -1.67 19.90
C PHE A 58 -15.99 -1.76 18.47
N LEU A 59 -15.61 -0.87 17.55
CA LEU A 59 -15.96 -1.03 16.13
C LEU A 59 -15.37 -2.32 15.54
N ALA A 60 -14.09 -2.59 15.80
CA ALA A 60 -13.42 -3.82 15.35
C ALA A 60 -14.09 -5.08 15.93
N ARG A 61 -14.61 -5.01 17.17
CA ARG A 61 -15.37 -6.09 17.78
C ARG A 61 -16.70 -6.35 17.05
N GLY A 62 -17.39 -5.31 16.58
CA GLY A 62 -18.59 -5.45 15.73
C GLY A 62 -18.26 -6.19 14.44
N VAL A 63 -17.23 -5.73 13.73
CA VAL A 63 -16.76 -6.37 12.48
C VAL A 63 -16.32 -7.81 12.71
N ALA A 64 -15.63 -8.09 13.82
CA ALA A 64 -15.21 -9.44 14.17
C ALA A 64 -16.40 -10.35 14.50
N LEU A 65 -17.43 -9.84 15.19
CA LEU A 65 -18.66 -10.57 15.44
C LEU A 65 -19.39 -10.87 14.13
N ARG A 66 -19.48 -9.89 13.23
CA ARG A 66 -20.08 -10.06 11.90
C ARG A 66 -19.32 -11.06 11.04
N THR A 67 -18.00 -11.05 11.07
CA THR A 67 -17.18 -11.93 10.21
C THR A 67 -17.15 -13.37 10.76
N ASN A 68 -17.12 -13.51 12.10
CA ASN A 68 -16.95 -14.80 12.78
C ASN A 68 -18.21 -15.26 13.53
N HIS A 69 -19.41 -14.83 13.11
CA HIS A 69 -20.68 -15.19 13.76
C HIS A 69 -20.93 -16.70 13.80
N HIS A 70 -20.39 -17.41 12.81
CA HIS A 70 -20.61 -18.83 12.58
C HIS A 70 -19.97 -19.76 13.62
N VAL A 71 -19.02 -19.27 14.41
CA VAL A 71 -18.37 -20.05 15.49
C VAL A 71 -19.22 -20.07 16.77
N LEU A 72 -20.17 -19.15 16.89
CA LEU A 72 -21.00 -19.00 18.09
C LEU A 72 -22.29 -19.81 17.96
N SER A 73 -22.84 -20.23 19.09
CA SER A 73 -24.23 -20.70 19.16
C SER A 73 -25.19 -19.53 18.94
N GLN A 74 -26.39 -19.82 18.42
CA GLN A 74 -27.38 -18.80 18.09
C GLN A 74 -27.69 -17.87 19.27
N ARG A 75 -27.96 -18.44 20.44
CA ARG A 75 -28.23 -17.67 21.68
C ARG A 75 -27.07 -16.76 22.08
N ALA A 76 -25.82 -17.22 21.91
CA ALA A 76 -24.64 -16.44 22.25
C ALA A 76 -24.38 -15.31 21.24
N PHE A 77 -24.69 -15.54 19.96
CA PHE A 77 -24.63 -14.52 18.92
C PHE A 77 -25.68 -13.44 19.15
N GLU A 78 -26.95 -13.81 19.33
CA GLU A 78 -28.07 -12.87 19.55
C GLU A 78 -27.81 -11.99 20.77
N SER A 79 -27.44 -12.57 21.92
CA SER A 79 -27.13 -11.79 23.12
C SER A 79 -25.98 -10.79 22.91
N ARG A 80 -24.94 -11.17 22.14
CA ARG A 80 -23.80 -10.28 21.83
C ARG A 80 -24.16 -9.21 20.81
N ARG A 81 -24.99 -9.54 19.82
CA ARG A 81 -25.54 -8.59 18.86
C ARG A 81 -26.38 -7.55 19.59
N ASP A 82 -27.34 -7.96 20.39
CA ASP A 82 -28.28 -7.06 21.04
C ASP A 82 -27.57 -6.13 22.04
N THR A 83 -26.58 -6.65 22.78
CA THR A 83 -25.73 -5.82 23.66
C THR A 83 -24.89 -4.83 22.88
N LEU A 84 -24.31 -5.21 21.73
CA LEU A 84 -23.54 -4.28 20.89
C LEU A 84 -24.43 -3.23 20.24
N THR A 85 -25.57 -3.62 19.66
CA THR A 85 -26.56 -2.71 19.07
C THR A 85 -27.05 -1.68 20.09
N THR A 86 -27.46 -2.13 21.29
CA THR A 86 -27.89 -1.23 22.37
C THR A 86 -26.79 -0.23 22.74
N ASN A 87 -25.55 -0.67 22.89
CA ASN A 87 -24.44 0.20 23.30
C ASN A 87 -23.96 1.13 22.17
N TYR A 88 -24.08 0.71 20.90
CA TYR A 88 -23.81 1.55 19.75
C TYR A 88 -24.90 2.63 19.57
N GLU A 89 -26.17 2.27 19.74
CA GLU A 89 -27.30 3.21 19.73
C GLU A 89 -27.24 4.20 20.90
N ALA A 90 -26.86 3.73 22.09
CA ALA A 90 -26.66 4.57 23.27
C ALA A 90 -25.45 5.50 23.12
N GLY A 91 -24.51 5.21 22.22
CA GLY A 91 -23.30 6.01 22.02
C GLY A 91 -22.29 5.88 23.17
N THR A 92 -22.40 4.85 24.00
CA THR A 92 -21.56 4.66 25.22
C THR A 92 -20.08 4.48 24.88
N TYR A 93 -19.78 3.97 23.70
CA TYR A 93 -18.41 3.73 23.22
C TYR A 93 -17.79 4.92 22.45
N LEU A 94 -18.58 5.97 22.17
CA LEU A 94 -18.05 7.18 21.55
C LEU A 94 -17.02 7.85 22.45
N LYS A 95 -16.02 8.48 21.84
CA LYS A 95 -15.02 9.29 22.54
C LYS A 95 -15.67 10.47 23.28
N GLU A 96 -16.73 11.04 22.70
CA GLU A 96 -17.53 12.13 23.26
C GLU A 96 -19.02 11.77 23.12
N PRO A 97 -19.68 11.28 24.18
CA PRO A 97 -21.10 10.92 24.12
C PRO A 97 -22.02 12.12 23.85
N ASP A 98 -21.56 13.35 24.18
CA ASP A 98 -22.28 14.61 23.95
C ASP A 98 -22.22 15.11 22.50
N ARG A 99 -21.41 14.48 21.64
CA ARG A 99 -21.22 14.87 20.22
C ARG A 99 -21.97 13.96 19.24
N LYS A 100 -22.98 13.25 19.75
CA LYS A 100 -23.86 12.40 18.95
C LYS A 100 -24.48 13.19 17.80
N GLY A 101 -24.14 12.83 16.56
CA GLY A 101 -24.72 13.43 15.36
C GLY A 101 -24.16 14.80 14.93
N GLN A 102 -23.10 15.31 15.55
CA GLN A 102 -22.41 16.48 15.01
C GLN A 102 -21.44 16.06 13.90
N PRO A 103 -21.38 16.78 12.76
CA PRO A 103 -20.39 16.53 11.73
C PRO A 103 -18.98 16.64 12.33
N PRO A 104 -17.99 15.90 11.78
CA PRO A 104 -16.65 15.91 12.33
C PRO A 104 -16.15 17.34 12.37
N ALA A 105 -15.63 17.77 13.52
CA ALA A 105 -14.82 18.98 13.55
C ALA A 105 -13.73 18.80 12.49
N ASN A 106 -13.57 19.82 11.63
CA ASN A 106 -12.65 19.78 10.49
C ASN A 106 -11.35 19.08 10.89
N PRO A 107 -10.80 18.15 10.08
CA PRO A 107 -9.52 17.48 10.39
C PRO A 107 -8.35 18.44 10.60
N LEU A 108 -8.50 19.71 10.16
CA LEU A 108 -7.58 20.82 10.37
C LEU A 108 -7.74 21.54 11.73
N SER A 109 -8.84 21.30 12.43
CA SER A 109 -9.18 21.92 13.72
C SER A 109 -8.89 21.04 14.93
N ASP A 110 -8.64 19.73 14.72
CA ASP A 110 -8.18 18.82 15.76
C ASP A 110 -6.66 18.64 15.65
N PRO A 111 -5.86 19.16 16.61
CA PRO A 111 -4.41 19.03 16.62
C PRO A 111 -3.95 17.57 16.52
N SER A 112 -4.73 16.60 17.02
CA SER A 112 -4.37 15.18 16.97
C SER A 112 -4.58 14.57 15.58
N ALA A 113 -5.62 15.01 14.86
CA ALA A 113 -5.89 14.59 13.49
C ALA A 113 -4.91 15.23 12.50
N MET A 114 -4.56 16.50 12.71
CA MET A 114 -3.55 17.21 11.93
C MET A 114 -2.16 16.60 12.13
N ASP A 115 -1.80 16.21 13.36
CA ASP A 115 -0.49 15.61 13.66
C ASP A 115 -0.39 14.16 13.14
N GLY A 116 -1.50 13.41 13.10
CA GLY A 116 -1.59 12.12 12.39
C GLY A 116 -1.52 12.26 10.86
N MET A 117 -2.23 13.25 10.30
CA MET A 117 -2.16 13.61 8.89
C MET A 117 -0.77 14.12 8.50
N MET A 118 -0.13 14.92 9.35
CA MET A 118 1.23 15.42 9.14
C MET A 118 2.27 14.33 9.34
N GLY A 119 2.04 13.36 10.23
CA GLY A 119 2.83 12.13 10.33
C GLY A 119 2.76 11.30 9.04
N MET A 120 1.56 11.12 8.49
CA MET A 120 1.37 10.44 7.20
C MET A 120 1.96 11.23 6.03
N MET A 121 1.79 12.56 6.02
CA MET A 121 2.37 13.44 5.01
C MET A 121 3.89 13.48 5.09
N LYS A 122 4.47 13.54 6.29
CA LYS A 122 5.92 13.48 6.51
C LYS A 122 6.47 12.15 6.04
N ASN A 123 5.77 11.05 6.31
CA ASN A 123 6.14 9.74 5.81
C ASN A 123 6.08 9.70 4.27
N ASN A 124 4.98 10.17 3.67
CA ASN A 124 4.82 10.25 2.22
C ASN A 124 5.87 11.18 1.56
N MET A 125 6.21 12.30 2.20
CA MET A 125 7.20 13.27 1.72
C MET A 125 8.62 12.73 1.84
N ALA A 126 8.95 12.04 2.94
CA ALA A 126 10.21 11.32 3.10
C ALA A 126 10.37 10.21 2.04
N MET A 127 9.27 9.74 1.45
CA MET A 127 9.27 8.76 0.37
C MET A 127 9.37 9.36 -1.04
N ILE A 128 8.78 10.54 -1.28
CA ILE A 128 8.78 11.23 -2.60
C ILE A 128 10.13 11.92 -2.87
N ILE A 129 10.70 12.59 -1.88
CA ILE A 129 11.92 13.40 -2.06
C ILE A 129 13.08 12.56 -2.65
N PRO A 130 13.41 11.37 -2.11
CA PRO A 130 14.51 10.57 -2.66
C PRO A 130 14.28 10.16 -4.12
N ASN A 131 13.04 9.76 -4.47
CA ASN A 131 12.72 9.27 -5.81
C ASN A 131 12.83 10.37 -6.87
N THR A 132 12.37 11.59 -6.53
CA THR A 132 12.47 12.74 -7.43
C THR A 132 13.91 13.21 -7.59
N LEU A 133 14.70 13.20 -6.51
CA LEU A 133 16.12 13.57 -6.55
C LEU A 133 16.92 12.60 -7.41
N ILE A 134 16.73 11.29 -7.25
CA ILE A 134 17.41 10.28 -8.06
C ILE A 134 16.99 10.39 -9.53
N MET A 135 15.70 10.60 -9.81
CA MET A 135 15.21 10.82 -11.18
C MET A 135 15.85 12.07 -11.82
N SER A 136 15.97 13.18 -11.07
CA SER A 136 16.63 14.40 -11.54
C SER A 136 18.13 14.17 -11.80
N TRP A 137 18.82 13.47 -10.89
CA TRP A 137 20.23 13.12 -11.02
C TRP A 137 20.49 12.25 -12.26
N ILE A 138 19.68 11.21 -12.50
CA ILE A 138 19.84 10.34 -13.69
C ILE A 138 19.59 11.12 -14.98
N ASN A 139 18.58 12.00 -14.99
CA ASN A 139 18.31 12.86 -16.14
C ASN A 139 19.46 13.84 -16.41
N ALA A 140 20.14 14.36 -15.38
CA ALA A 140 21.24 15.30 -15.56
C ALA A 140 22.54 14.62 -16.05
N PHE A 141 22.89 13.44 -15.53
CA PHE A 141 24.18 12.79 -15.80
C PHE A 141 24.14 11.71 -16.88
N PHE A 142 22.98 11.07 -17.08
CA PHE A 142 22.87 9.89 -17.94
C PHE A 142 21.79 10.02 -19.04
N SER A 143 21.22 11.20 -19.29
CA SER A 143 20.26 11.38 -20.39
C SER A 143 20.92 11.28 -21.78
N GLY A 144 20.14 10.89 -22.80
CA GLY A 144 20.60 10.81 -24.19
C GLY A 144 21.25 9.51 -24.62
N TYR A 145 21.53 8.58 -23.70
CA TYR A 145 22.21 7.33 -24.01
C TYR A 145 21.26 6.13 -24.16
N VAL A 146 21.57 5.28 -25.13
CA VAL A 146 20.92 4.00 -25.36
C VAL A 146 21.83 2.87 -24.89
N ILE A 147 21.49 2.18 -23.81
CA ILE A 147 22.44 1.35 -23.06
C ILE A 147 22.42 -0.14 -23.42
N MET A 148 21.24 -0.75 -23.56
CA MET A 148 21.13 -2.17 -23.93
C MET A 148 19.90 -2.46 -24.79
N LYS A 149 19.88 -3.64 -25.41
CA LYS A 149 18.73 -4.16 -26.15
C LYS A 149 18.17 -5.34 -25.36
N LEU A 150 16.88 -5.31 -25.06
CA LEU A 150 16.23 -6.38 -24.31
C LEU A 150 16.02 -7.63 -25.19
N PRO A 151 16.20 -8.85 -24.64
CA PRO A 151 16.13 -10.09 -25.41
C PRO A 151 14.68 -10.52 -25.73
N PHE A 152 13.68 -9.82 -25.19
CA PHE A 152 12.25 -10.11 -25.39
C PHE A 152 11.54 -8.96 -26.13
N PRO A 153 10.48 -9.27 -26.91
CA PRO A 153 9.68 -8.26 -27.58
C PRO A 153 8.86 -7.44 -26.57
N ILE A 154 8.78 -6.13 -26.77
CA ILE A 154 8.03 -5.21 -25.90
C ILE A 154 6.99 -4.45 -26.72
N THR A 155 5.81 -4.25 -26.15
CA THR A 155 4.74 -3.47 -26.77
C THR A 155 5.07 -1.98 -26.86
N ILE A 156 4.63 -1.31 -27.91
CA ILE A 156 4.87 0.12 -28.17
C ILE A 156 4.43 1.03 -27.02
N LYS A 157 3.48 0.63 -26.18
CA LYS A 157 3.05 1.40 -25.00
C LYS A 157 4.18 1.67 -24.00
N PHE A 158 5.17 0.79 -23.91
CA PHE A 158 6.33 0.99 -23.04
C PHE A 158 7.41 1.87 -23.69
N LYS A 159 7.28 2.24 -24.97
CA LYS A 159 8.30 3.00 -25.71
C LYS A 159 8.56 4.37 -25.09
N SER A 160 7.52 5.11 -24.69
CA SER A 160 7.67 6.43 -24.05
C SER A 160 8.39 6.35 -22.70
N MET A 161 8.27 5.21 -22.00
CA MET A 161 8.93 4.96 -20.72
C MET A 161 10.35 4.41 -20.91
N LEU A 162 10.57 3.54 -21.90
CA LEU A 162 11.83 2.87 -22.19
C LEU A 162 12.83 3.72 -22.99
N GLN A 163 12.33 4.77 -23.65
CA GLN A 163 13.13 5.69 -24.46
C GLN A 163 13.03 7.13 -23.94
N ALA A 164 12.60 7.31 -22.68
CA ALA A 164 12.70 8.58 -22.00
C ALA A 164 14.16 9.06 -22.09
N GLY A 165 14.35 10.32 -22.53
CA GLY A 165 15.67 10.91 -22.74
C GLY A 165 16.32 10.67 -24.12
N VAL A 166 15.70 9.90 -25.03
CA VAL A 166 16.23 9.66 -26.38
C VAL A 166 15.26 10.20 -27.43
N GLN A 167 15.68 11.20 -28.21
CA GLN A 167 14.81 11.92 -29.15
C GLN A 167 14.67 11.21 -30.52
N THR A 168 14.40 9.91 -30.54
CA THR A 168 14.24 9.14 -31.79
C THR A 168 12.88 8.45 -31.89
N ARG A 169 11.99 8.97 -32.75
CA ARG A 169 10.61 8.45 -32.90
C ARG A 169 10.52 7.06 -33.51
N GLU A 170 11.51 6.61 -34.26
CA GLU A 170 11.45 5.35 -35.04
C GLU A 170 12.25 4.19 -34.44
N MET A 171 12.90 4.39 -33.29
CA MET A 171 13.72 3.34 -32.65
C MET A 171 12.87 2.18 -32.12
N ASP A 172 13.36 0.94 -32.29
CA ASP A 172 12.68 -0.27 -31.80
C ASP A 172 12.47 -0.21 -30.26
N PRO A 173 11.26 -0.49 -29.73
CA PRO A 173 10.97 -0.49 -28.29
C PRO A 173 11.86 -1.39 -27.43
N ARG A 174 12.59 -2.35 -28.02
CA ARG A 174 13.56 -3.19 -27.29
C ARG A 174 14.79 -2.43 -26.82
N TRP A 175 15.05 -1.26 -27.39
CA TRP A 175 16.17 -0.41 -27.01
C TRP A 175 15.81 0.41 -25.78
N MET A 176 16.60 0.22 -24.73
CA MET A 176 16.37 0.80 -23.42
C MET A 176 17.36 1.95 -23.17
N SER A 177 16.85 3.07 -22.65
CA SER A 177 17.67 4.18 -22.16
C SER A 177 18.14 3.95 -20.72
N SER A 178 19.12 4.74 -20.29
CA SER A 178 19.60 4.80 -18.90
C SER A 178 18.50 5.07 -17.87
N ILE A 179 17.54 5.95 -18.18
CA ILE A 179 16.40 6.30 -17.32
C ILE A 179 15.51 5.08 -17.10
N SER A 180 15.36 4.27 -18.12
CA SER A 180 14.52 3.09 -18.11
C SER A 180 15.16 1.94 -17.34
N TRP A 181 16.50 1.87 -17.34
CA TRP A 181 17.23 0.98 -16.44
C TRP A 181 17.00 1.34 -14.96
N TYR A 182 16.92 2.62 -14.62
CA TYR A 182 16.54 3.02 -13.27
C TYR A 182 15.13 2.53 -12.89
N PHE A 183 14.15 2.69 -13.78
CA PHE A 183 12.81 2.13 -13.54
C PHE A 183 12.86 0.61 -13.37
N LEU A 184 13.67 -0.09 -14.16
CA LEU A 184 13.86 -1.53 -14.00
C LEU A 184 14.47 -1.85 -12.62
N CYS A 185 15.48 -1.10 -12.18
CA CYS A 185 16.08 -1.23 -10.86
C CYS A 185 15.09 -0.98 -9.71
N ILE A 186 14.18 0.00 -9.83
CA ILE A 186 13.15 0.25 -8.81
C ILE A 186 12.31 -1.00 -8.55
N PHE A 187 11.87 -1.69 -9.60
CA PHE A 187 11.02 -2.88 -9.46
C PHE A 187 11.84 -4.16 -9.21
N GLY A 188 13.00 -4.30 -9.84
CA GLY A 188 13.82 -5.52 -9.80
C GLY A 188 14.63 -5.68 -8.51
N LEU A 189 15.02 -4.58 -7.85
CA LEU A 189 15.83 -4.63 -6.63
C LEU A 189 15.03 -4.99 -5.38
N GLN A 190 13.71 -5.15 -5.46
CA GLN A 190 12.88 -5.53 -4.31
C GLN A 190 13.37 -6.83 -3.65
N PHE A 191 13.72 -7.84 -4.44
CA PHE A 191 14.25 -9.11 -3.90
C PHE A 191 15.60 -8.90 -3.19
N VAL A 192 16.46 -8.04 -3.75
CA VAL A 192 17.75 -7.69 -3.14
C VAL A 192 17.56 -6.99 -1.80
N TYR A 193 16.60 -6.06 -1.72
CA TYR A 193 16.27 -5.40 -0.45
C TYR A 193 15.68 -6.36 0.57
N VAL A 194 14.80 -7.28 0.17
CA VAL A 194 14.26 -8.29 1.09
C VAL A 194 15.36 -9.21 1.60
N PHE A 195 16.29 -9.62 0.73
CA PHE A 195 17.43 -10.44 1.14
C PHE A 195 18.36 -9.71 2.11
N LEU A 196 18.64 -8.42 1.87
CA LEU A 196 19.62 -7.65 2.65
C LEU A 196 19.04 -7.04 3.93
N LEU A 197 17.76 -6.65 3.93
CA LEU A 197 17.11 -5.88 5.00
C LEU A 197 15.90 -6.58 5.65
N GLY A 198 15.46 -7.72 5.12
CA GLY A 198 14.26 -8.43 5.57
C GLY A 198 12.96 -7.97 4.90
N SER A 199 11.84 -8.63 5.25
CA SER A 199 10.53 -8.42 4.61
C SER A 199 9.91 -7.04 4.87
N ASP A 200 10.17 -6.44 6.03
CA ASP A 200 9.61 -5.14 6.43
C ASP A 200 10.54 -3.96 6.09
N ASN A 201 11.21 -4.03 4.94
CA ASN A 201 12.08 -2.95 4.51
C ASN A 201 11.29 -1.77 3.90
N ALA A 202 11.76 -0.54 4.14
CA ALA A 202 11.13 0.68 3.62
C ALA A 202 11.58 1.02 2.17
N ALA A 203 12.46 0.19 1.60
CA ALA A 203 12.95 0.32 0.25
C ALA A 203 11.97 -0.28 -0.78
N SER A 204 11.35 -1.42 -0.45
CA SER A 204 10.33 -2.09 -1.28
C SER A 204 9.01 -1.31 -1.36
N GLN A 205 8.74 -0.43 -0.38
CA GLN A 205 7.54 0.42 -0.35
C GLN A 205 7.44 1.39 -1.53
N VAL A 206 8.55 1.71 -2.22
CA VAL A 206 8.54 2.56 -3.43
C VAL A 206 7.70 1.94 -4.55
N ALA A 207 7.89 0.64 -4.80
CA ALA A 207 7.16 -0.07 -5.85
C ALA A 207 5.66 -0.10 -5.54
N GLN A 208 5.32 -0.40 -4.28
CA GLN A 208 3.94 -0.40 -3.79
C GLN A 208 3.30 0.99 -3.88
N GLN A 209 4.05 2.05 -3.58
CA GLN A 209 3.55 3.42 -3.65
C GLN A 209 3.33 3.89 -5.08
N MET A 210 4.24 3.60 -6.02
CA MET A 210 4.02 3.93 -7.44
C MET A 210 2.80 3.21 -8.00
N GLN A 211 2.53 1.97 -7.56
CA GLN A 211 1.28 1.28 -7.87
C GLN A 211 0.06 1.94 -7.21
N ALA A 212 0.18 2.33 -5.94
CA ALA A 212 -0.90 3.00 -5.21
C ALA A 212 -1.23 4.39 -5.75
N GLN A 213 -0.28 5.10 -6.35
CA GLN A 213 -0.50 6.40 -6.99
C GLN A 213 -1.19 6.29 -8.36
N GLN A 214 -1.04 5.15 -9.05
CA GLN A 214 -1.67 4.91 -10.36
C GLN A 214 -3.08 4.33 -10.25
N MET A 215 -3.45 3.78 -9.09
CA MET A 215 -4.81 3.31 -8.81
C MET A 215 -5.54 4.38 -7.99
N PRO A 216 -6.53 5.10 -8.56
CA PRO A 216 -7.45 5.86 -7.74
C PRO A 216 -8.22 4.86 -6.88
N ASN A 217 -7.82 4.72 -5.61
CA ASN A 217 -8.46 3.83 -4.66
C ASN A 217 -9.42 4.63 -3.78
N PRO A 218 -10.73 4.72 -4.12
CA PRO A 218 -11.72 5.44 -3.33
C PRO A 218 -12.11 4.77 -2.00
N MET A 219 -11.44 3.68 -1.58
CA MET A 219 -11.88 2.85 -0.46
C MET A 219 -10.96 2.81 0.77
N MET A 220 -9.83 3.52 0.78
CA MET A 220 -9.00 3.63 1.98
C MET A 220 -9.35 4.88 2.78
N GLY A 221 -10.20 4.68 3.80
CA GLY A 221 -10.39 5.54 4.97
C GLY A 221 -9.95 7.00 4.80
N GLY A 222 -10.82 7.80 4.18
CA GLY A 222 -10.65 9.26 4.19
C GLY A 222 -10.67 9.77 5.65
N PRO A 223 -9.72 10.64 6.04
CA PRO A 223 -9.73 11.28 7.34
C PRO A 223 -10.99 12.16 7.45
N GLY A 224 -11.97 11.69 8.23
CA GLY A 224 -13.23 12.42 8.45
C GLY A 224 -14.52 11.59 8.37
N GLN A 225 -14.49 10.26 8.38
CA GLN A 225 -15.73 9.52 8.62
C GLN A 225 -16.11 9.61 10.10
N ASP A 226 -17.31 10.12 10.38
CA ASP A 226 -17.90 10.18 11.72
C ASP A 226 -17.92 8.78 12.36
N PRO A 227 -17.31 8.60 13.54
CA PRO A 227 -17.40 7.33 14.29
C PRO A 227 -18.84 6.92 14.58
N HIS A 228 -19.74 7.89 14.82
CA HIS A 228 -21.17 7.63 14.98
C HIS A 228 -21.82 7.04 13.72
N LYS A 229 -21.48 7.55 12.53
CA LYS A 229 -22.00 6.98 11.27
C LYS A 229 -21.46 5.58 11.02
N GLN A 230 -20.22 5.32 11.42
CA GLN A 230 -19.64 3.97 11.36
C GLN A 230 -20.35 3.00 12.30
N PHE A 231 -20.71 3.44 13.52
CA PHE A 231 -21.51 2.61 14.43
C PHE A 231 -22.92 2.35 13.91
N VAL A 232 -23.60 3.35 13.33
CA VAL A 232 -24.92 3.16 12.71
C VAL A 232 -24.85 2.20 11.53
N ALA A 233 -23.86 2.36 10.65
CA ALA A 233 -23.64 1.43 9.54
C ALA A 233 -23.34 0.01 10.03
N GLU A 234 -22.58 -0.14 11.13
CA GLU A 234 -22.30 -1.46 11.70
C GLU A 234 -23.53 -2.09 12.36
N ILE A 235 -24.41 -1.29 12.98
CA ILE A 235 -25.71 -1.77 13.47
C ILE A 235 -26.54 -2.33 12.31
N GLU A 236 -26.67 -1.57 11.22
CA GLU A 236 -27.39 -2.01 10.02
C GLU A 236 -26.81 -3.32 9.47
N ASN A 237 -25.48 -3.40 9.37
CA ASN A 237 -24.80 -4.61 8.92
C ASN A 237 -25.03 -5.80 9.86
N LEU A 238 -25.01 -5.60 11.19
CA LEU A 238 -25.23 -6.66 12.17
C LEU A 238 -26.68 -7.15 12.19
N ASN A 239 -27.64 -6.29 11.86
CA ASN A 239 -29.06 -6.66 11.78
C ASN A 239 -29.39 -7.48 10.53
N VAL A 240 -28.64 -7.30 9.44
CA VAL A 240 -28.81 -8.07 8.19
C VAL A 240 -28.18 -9.46 8.27
N VAL A 241 -27.31 -9.73 9.22
CA VAL A 241 -26.59 -11.02 9.32
C VAL A 241 -27.52 -12.11 9.84
N GLU A 242 -27.81 -13.08 8.97
CA GLU A 242 -28.43 -14.34 9.35
C GLU A 242 -27.41 -15.25 10.05
N HIS A 243 -27.76 -15.73 11.25
CA HIS A 243 -26.90 -16.61 12.02
C HIS A 243 -27.05 -18.07 11.55
N TYR A 244 -25.91 -18.71 11.28
CA TYR A 244 -25.81 -20.17 11.16
C TYR A 244 -24.64 -20.63 12.03
N SER A 245 -24.75 -21.76 12.74
CA SER A 245 -23.64 -22.28 13.54
C SER A 245 -22.90 -23.40 12.81
N VAL A 246 -21.57 -23.32 12.78
CA VAL A 246 -20.71 -24.44 12.37
C VAL A 246 -20.70 -25.54 13.43
N LEU A 247 -21.25 -25.31 14.61
CA LEU A 247 -21.40 -26.33 15.65
C LEU A 247 -22.62 -27.23 15.42
N ASP A 248 -23.57 -26.79 14.60
CA ASP A 248 -24.77 -27.57 14.31
C ASP A 248 -24.41 -28.76 13.40
N ASN A 249 -24.80 -29.96 13.80
CA ASN A 249 -24.52 -31.24 13.11
C ASN A 249 -23.02 -31.55 12.96
N VAL A 250 -22.16 -31.09 13.88
CA VAL A 250 -20.74 -31.45 13.87
C VAL A 250 -20.54 -32.94 14.10
N GLU A 251 -21.32 -33.57 14.99
CA GLU A 251 -21.16 -35.00 15.27
C GLU A 251 -21.43 -35.83 14.01
N GLU A 252 -22.47 -35.48 13.23
CA GLU A 252 -22.80 -36.16 11.98
C GLU A 252 -21.71 -35.98 10.93
N ARG A 253 -21.19 -34.75 10.75
CA ARG A 253 -20.08 -34.47 9.83
C ARG A 253 -18.81 -35.22 10.21
N LEU A 254 -18.50 -35.29 11.51
CA LEU A 254 -17.35 -36.01 12.01
C LEU A 254 -17.50 -37.52 11.78
N LEU A 255 -18.65 -38.09 12.11
CA LEU A 255 -18.93 -39.52 11.91
C LEU A 255 -18.95 -39.91 10.43
N ALA A 256 -19.41 -39.03 9.54
CA ALA A 256 -19.33 -39.24 8.09
C ALA A 256 -17.87 -39.23 7.58
N GLY A 257 -17.04 -38.33 8.11
CA GLY A 257 -15.62 -38.25 7.75
C GLY A 257 -14.78 -39.44 8.23
N ILE A 258 -15.16 -40.06 9.36
CA ILE A 258 -14.48 -41.26 9.91
C ILE A 258 -14.89 -42.55 9.17
N LYS A 259 -16.07 -42.57 8.54
CA LYS A 259 -16.56 -43.73 7.77
C LYS A 259 -16.01 -43.78 6.33
N SER A 260 -15.22 -42.80 5.91
CA SER A 260 -14.46 -42.81 4.64
C SER A 260 -13.01 -43.21 4.89
#